data_AF-A0A132I357-F1
#
_entry.id   AF-A0A132I357-F1
#
_cell.length_a   1.000
_cell.length_b   1.000
_cell.length_c   1.000
_cell.angle_alpha   90.00
_cell.angle_beta   90.00
_cell.angle_gamma   90.00
#
_symmetry.space_group_name_H-M   'P 1'
#
loop_
_entity.id
_entity.type
_entity.pdbx_description
1 polymer ?
#
loop_
_entity_poly.entity_id
_entity_poly.type
_entity_poly.pdbx_seq_one_letter_code
_entity_poly.pdbx_strand_id
1 'polypeptide(L)'
;MEFKDYYVILEIGRQSSSEEIRAAYRLLSKKWHPDLNPGKDVTQKMQDINEAYAILKDPVKKARYDFEYDNYYRTDEIRQERERSDEWEGRKQEYKVHDENLKQDINEARKYAEDLVAEFFKNLKETSKVAAKGAWEEAKGYIVAGIIMSIIATMVLTCSG
;
A
#
# COMPACT_ATOMS: atom_id res chain seq x y z
N MET A 1 6.19 -5.52 -18.31
CA MET A 1 6.16 -4.77 -17.04
C MET A 1 5.86 -3.34 -17.41
N GLU A 2 4.70 -2.83 -17.02
CA GLU A 2 4.29 -1.45 -17.29
C GLU A 2 5.21 -0.47 -16.55
N PHE A 3 5.60 0.62 -17.23
CA PHE A 3 6.42 1.67 -16.64
C PHE A 3 5.59 2.44 -15.60
N LYS A 4 6.08 2.51 -14.36
CA LYS A 4 5.47 3.30 -13.29
C LYS A 4 6.25 4.59 -13.10
N ASP A 5 5.53 5.71 -13.02
CA ASP A 5 6.11 7.00 -12.64
C ASP A 5 6.22 7.08 -11.10
N TYR A 6 7.41 6.81 -10.57
CA TYR A 6 7.70 6.84 -9.14
C TYR A 6 7.72 8.26 -8.57
N TYR A 7 7.99 9.28 -9.38
CA TYR A 7 7.91 10.67 -8.95
C TYR A 7 6.44 11.07 -8.72
N VAL A 8 5.56 10.67 -9.63
CA VAL A 8 4.11 10.86 -9.49
C VAL A 8 3.55 10.04 -8.33
N ILE A 9 3.98 8.79 -8.14
CA ILE A 9 3.55 7.96 -7.00
C ILE A 9 3.93 8.59 -5.66
N LEU A 10 5.13 9.18 -5.56
CA LEU A 10 5.56 9.91 -4.36
C LEU A 10 5.05 11.35 -4.29
N GLU A 11 4.26 11.81 -5.27
CA GLU A 11 3.74 13.18 -5.36
C GLU A 11 4.87 14.24 -5.30
N ILE A 12 6.02 13.97 -5.94
CA ILE A 12 7.21 14.84 -5.96
C ILE A 12 7.70 15.14 -7.39
N GLY A 13 8.58 16.13 -7.51
CA GLY A 13 9.23 16.45 -8.78
C GLY A 13 10.44 15.56 -9.05
N ARG A 14 10.83 15.43 -10.32
CA ARG A 14 12.03 14.67 -10.74
C ARG A 14 13.34 15.21 -10.13
N GLN A 15 13.38 16.53 -9.91
CA GLN A 15 14.52 17.24 -9.31
C GLN A 15 14.50 17.23 -7.78
N SER A 16 13.62 16.44 -7.16
CA SER A 16 13.52 16.41 -5.70
C SER A 16 14.75 15.84 -5.03
N SER A 17 15.11 16.43 -3.88
CA SER A 17 16.28 16.00 -3.10
C SER A 17 16.02 14.69 -2.36
N SER A 18 17.08 14.07 -1.84
CA SER A 18 16.97 12.85 -1.04
C SER A 18 16.10 13.05 0.23
N GLU A 19 16.15 14.25 0.79
CA GLU A 19 15.37 14.68 1.94
C GLU A 19 13.88 14.79 1.59
N GLU A 20 13.56 15.38 0.44
CA GLU A 20 12.20 15.49 -0.08
C GLU A 20 11.59 14.13 -0.39
N ILE A 21 12.34 13.25 -1.06
CA ILE A 21 11.93 11.86 -1.33
C ILE A 21 11.60 11.14 -0.02
N ARG A 22 12.45 11.28 1.00
CA ARG A 22 12.24 10.66 2.31
C ARG A 22 11.05 11.29 3.05
N ALA A 23 10.84 12.60 2.93
CA ALA A 23 9.73 13.30 3.55
C ALA A 23 8.39 12.91 2.93
N ALA A 24 8.32 12.87 1.60
CA ALA A 24 7.14 12.43 0.84
C ALA A 24 6.77 10.99 1.18
N TYR A 25 7.76 10.08 1.20
CA TYR A 25 7.55 8.71 1.65
C TYR A 25 6.90 8.64 3.03
N ARG A 26 7.47 9.31 4.05
CA ARG A 26 6.89 9.29 5.41
C ARG A 26 5.47 9.84 5.45
N LEU A 27 5.19 10.91 4.70
CA LEU A 27 3.87 11.51 4.64
C LEU A 27 2.84 10.56 4.02
N LEU A 28 3.18 9.96 2.88
CA LEU A 28 2.31 9.05 2.14
C LEU A 28 2.13 7.71 2.86
N SER A 29 3.18 7.13 3.44
CA SER A 29 3.08 5.93 4.27
C SER A 29 2.16 6.15 5.47
N LYS A 30 2.21 7.33 6.11
CA LYS A 30 1.28 7.66 7.18
C LYS A 30 -0.15 7.83 6.65
N LYS A 31 -0.33 8.57 5.55
CA LYS A 31 -1.64 8.82 4.92
C LYS A 31 -2.34 7.52 4.53
N TRP A 32 -1.60 6.56 3.99
CA TRP A 32 -2.11 5.27 3.53
C TRP A 32 -1.90 4.14 4.54
N HIS A 33 -1.51 4.46 5.79
CA HIS A 33 -1.33 3.45 6.83
C HIS A 33 -2.66 2.74 7.13
N PRO A 34 -2.69 1.39 7.24
CA PRO A 34 -3.91 0.65 7.51
C PRO A 34 -4.55 1.02 8.86
N ASP A 35 -3.77 1.34 9.90
CA ASP A 35 -4.32 1.81 11.19
C ASP A 35 -5.15 3.10 11.05
N LEU A 36 -4.79 3.95 10.09
CA LEU A 36 -5.50 5.20 9.79
C LEU A 36 -6.59 5.02 8.72
N ASN A 37 -6.65 3.85 8.07
CA ASN A 37 -7.60 3.52 7.01
C ASN A 37 -8.30 2.17 7.26
N PRO A 38 -8.97 1.99 8.41
CA PRO A 38 -9.66 0.74 8.70
C PRO A 38 -10.78 0.49 7.68
N GLY A 39 -10.84 -0.73 7.15
CA GLY A 39 -11.88 -1.14 6.19
C GLY A 39 -11.67 -0.69 4.74
N LYS A 40 -10.55 -0.02 4.42
CA LYS A 40 -10.16 0.30 3.04
C LYS A 40 -9.00 -0.58 2.60
N ASP A 41 -9.06 -1.08 1.36
CA ASP A 41 -7.91 -1.74 0.75
C ASP A 41 -6.89 -0.69 0.28
N VAL A 42 -5.86 -0.49 1.10
CA VAL A 42 -4.73 0.43 0.85
C VAL A 42 -3.47 -0.32 0.44
N THR A 43 -3.56 -1.64 0.28
CA THR A 43 -2.44 -2.56 0.04
C THR A 43 -1.64 -2.16 -1.19
N GLN A 44 -2.32 -2.01 -2.33
CA GLN A 44 -1.67 -1.68 -3.59
C GLN A 44 -0.95 -0.33 -3.54
N LYS A 45 -1.60 0.69 -2.93
CA LYS A 45 -1.01 2.02 -2.81
C LYS A 45 0.23 2.01 -1.91
N MET A 46 0.18 1.27 -0.81
CA MET A 46 1.33 1.13 0.09
C MET A 46 2.49 0.41 -0.62
N GLN A 47 2.20 -0.63 -1.40
CA GLN A 47 3.20 -1.32 -2.20
C GLN A 47 3.85 -0.38 -3.21
N ASP A 48 3.06 0.40 -3.95
CA ASP A 48 3.58 1.35 -4.94
C ASP A 48 4.46 2.43 -4.28
N ILE A 49 4.05 2.98 -3.13
CA ILE A 49 4.83 3.97 -2.36
C ILE A 49 6.16 3.38 -1.89
N ASN A 50 6.14 2.14 -1.37
CA ASN A 50 7.34 1.45 -0.89
C ASN A 50 8.29 1.13 -2.05
N GLU A 51 7.76 0.66 -3.19
CA GLU A 51 8.50 0.37 -4.42
C GLU A 51 9.18 1.65 -4.94
N ALA A 52 8.43 2.74 -5.08
CA ALA A 52 8.95 4.04 -5.52
C ALA A 52 10.07 4.55 -4.62
N TYR A 53 9.88 4.52 -3.30
CA TYR A 53 10.90 4.95 -2.35
C TYR A 53 12.15 4.05 -2.39
N ALA A 54 12.00 2.73 -2.57
CA ALA A 54 13.13 1.81 -2.64
C ALA A 54 14.04 2.08 -3.84
N ILE A 55 13.47 2.50 -4.97
CA ILE A 55 14.22 2.86 -6.18
C ILE A 55 14.79 4.28 -6.07
N LEU A 56 13.99 5.26 -5.65
CA LEU A 56 14.41 6.66 -5.67
C LEU A 56 15.37 7.05 -4.53
N LYS A 57 15.39 6.31 -3.41
CA LYS A 57 16.29 6.60 -2.28
C LYS A 57 17.75 6.27 -2.56
N ASP A 58 18.02 5.32 -3.44
CA ASP A 58 19.37 4.86 -3.77
C ASP A 58 19.86 5.62 -5.02
N PRO A 59 20.96 6.38 -4.94
CA PRO A 59 21.42 7.19 -6.06
C PRO A 59 21.75 6.37 -7.31
N VAL A 60 22.21 5.12 -7.15
CA VAL A 60 22.54 4.24 -8.28
C VAL A 60 21.26 3.74 -8.96
N LYS A 61 20.27 3.32 -8.18
CA LYS A 61 18.97 2.86 -8.71
C LYS A 61 18.17 4.02 -9.31
N LYS A 62 18.20 5.18 -8.67
CA LYS A 62 17.61 6.42 -9.19
C LYS A 62 18.20 6.81 -10.54
N ALA A 63 19.52 6.75 -10.70
CA ALA A 63 20.16 7.07 -11.98
C ALA A 63 19.72 6.13 -13.11
N ARG A 64 19.62 4.82 -12.84
CA ARG A 64 19.09 3.83 -13.80
C ARG A 64 17.62 4.12 -14.14
N TYR A 65 16.82 4.42 -13.12
CA TYR A 65 15.43 4.79 -13.29
C TYR A 65 15.26 6.07 -14.12
N ASP A 66 16.07 7.11 -13.85
CA ASP A 66 16.05 8.37 -14.59
C ASP A 66 16.38 8.18 -16.07
N PHE A 67 17.29 7.27 -16.41
CA PHE A 67 17.60 6.93 -17.80
C PHE A 67 16.41 6.29 -18.52
N GLU A 68 15.74 5.34 -17.88
CA GLU A 68 14.56 4.67 -18.43
C GLU A 68 13.34 5.59 -18.47
N TYR A 69 13.21 6.50 -17.50
CA TYR A 69 12.23 7.58 -17.49
C TYR A 69 12.38 8.45 -18.75
N ASP A 70 13.59 8.94 -19.03
CA ASP A 70 13.84 9.77 -20.22
C ASP A 70 13.55 9.01 -21.52
N ASN A 71 13.84 7.70 -21.59
CA ASN A 71 13.54 6.88 -22.76
C ASN A 71 12.04 6.65 -22.96
N TYR A 72 11.29 6.45 -21.86
CA TYR A 72 9.84 6.29 -21.87
C TYR A 72 9.16 7.54 -22.43
N TYR A 73 9.43 8.72 -21.86
CA TYR A 73 8.79 9.98 -22.29
C TYR A 73 9.22 10.42 -23.68
N ARG A 74 10.50 10.18 -24.07
CA ARG A 74 10.93 10.41 -25.46
C ARG A 74 10.13 9.56 -26.45
N THR A 75 9.85 8.30 -26.09
CA THR A 75 9.07 7.39 -26.95
C THR A 75 7.61 7.82 -27.00
N ASP A 76 7.05 8.29 -25.88
CA ASP A 76 5.67 8.77 -25.79
C ASP A 76 5.45 10.07 -26.59
N GLU A 77 6.40 11.00 -26.58
CA GLU A 77 6.33 12.22 -27.41
C GLU A 77 6.29 11.90 -28.91
N ILE A 78 7.18 11.02 -29.38
CA ILE A 78 7.22 10.55 -30.78
C ILE A 78 5.94 9.76 -31.13
N ARG A 79 5.34 9.10 -30.15
CA ARG A 79 4.06 8.39 -30.30
C ARG A 79 2.89 9.35 -30.43
N GLN A 80 2.78 10.35 -29.55
CA GLN A 80 1.73 11.37 -29.61
C GLN A 80 1.78 12.18 -30.91
N GLU A 81 2.97 12.41 -31.47
CA GLU A 81 3.13 13.07 -32.77
C GLU A 81 2.71 12.18 -33.94
N ARG A 82 2.97 10.87 -33.90
CA ARG A 82 2.47 9.89 -34.89
C ARG A 82 0.96 9.65 -34.79
N GLU A 83 0.41 9.60 -33.58
CA GLU A 83 -1.03 9.45 -33.32
C GLU A 83 -1.82 10.71 -33.75
N ARG A 84 -1.18 11.88 -33.77
CA ARG A 84 -1.77 13.13 -34.31
C ARG A 84 -1.80 13.16 -35.84
N SER A 85 -1.09 12.25 -36.52
CA SER A 85 -0.86 12.29 -37.97
C SER A 85 -1.63 11.24 -38.77
N ASP A 86 -2.05 10.10 -38.20
CA ASP A 86 -2.77 9.05 -38.95
C ASP A 86 -3.81 8.31 -38.09
N GLU A 87 -5.00 8.08 -38.67
CA GLU A 87 -6.13 7.31 -38.11
C GLU A 87 -5.87 5.79 -38.24
N TRP A 88 -5.50 5.09 -37.16
CA TRP A 88 -5.75 3.63 -37.02
C TRP A 88 -5.64 3.07 -35.58
N GLU A 89 -6.25 1.90 -35.39
CA GLU A 89 -6.70 1.27 -34.14
C GLU A 89 -5.61 0.96 -33.08
N GLY A 90 -5.68 1.66 -31.94
CA GLY A 90 -6.01 1.05 -30.64
C GLY A 90 -5.12 -0.06 -30.05
N ARG A 91 -3.85 -0.22 -30.47
CA ARG A 91 -2.94 -1.18 -29.83
C ARG A 91 -2.11 -0.50 -28.73
N LYS A 92 -2.52 -0.63 -27.47
CA LYS A 92 -1.67 -0.27 -26.30
C LYS A 92 -0.37 -1.08 -26.37
N GLN A 93 0.71 -0.49 -26.88
CA GLN A 93 2.02 -1.10 -26.79
C GLN A 93 2.58 -0.88 -25.38
N GLU A 94 2.75 -1.98 -24.65
CA GLU A 94 3.36 -2.03 -23.32
C GLU A 94 4.86 -1.70 -23.46
N TYR A 95 5.32 -0.58 -22.87
CA TYR A 95 6.75 -0.27 -22.77
C TYR A 95 7.44 -1.35 -21.95
N LYS A 96 8.54 -1.91 -22.46
CA LYS A 96 9.35 -2.88 -21.75
C LYS A 96 10.67 -2.22 -21.35
N VAL A 97 10.91 -2.12 -20.05
CA VAL A 97 12.21 -1.69 -19.49
C VAL A 97 13.32 -2.53 -20.13
N HIS A 98 14.31 -1.87 -20.73
CA HIS A 98 15.34 -2.52 -21.54
C HIS A 98 16.58 -2.88 -20.72
N ASP A 99 16.83 -2.19 -19.61
CA ASP A 99 17.89 -2.55 -18.65
C ASP A 99 17.48 -3.74 -17.76
N GLU A 100 18.13 -4.90 -17.97
CA GLU A 100 17.89 -6.12 -17.18
C GLU A 100 18.28 -5.97 -15.70
N ASN A 101 19.26 -5.13 -15.37
CA ASN A 101 19.62 -4.85 -13.97
C ASN A 101 18.55 -4.00 -13.30
N LEU A 102 18.02 -2.98 -13.99
CA LEU A 102 16.93 -2.17 -13.44
C LEU A 102 15.67 -3.03 -13.26
N LYS A 103 15.37 -3.89 -14.23
CA LYS A 103 14.23 -4.82 -14.13
C LYS A 103 14.38 -5.76 -12.94
N GLN A 104 15.58 -6.24 -12.65
CA GLN A 104 15.85 -7.01 -11.44
C GLN A 104 15.64 -6.16 -10.18
N ASP A 105 16.19 -4.95 -10.14
CA ASP A 105 16.02 -4.01 -9.01
C ASP A 105 14.54 -3.70 -8.73
N ILE A 106 13.74 -3.47 -9.77
CA ILE A 106 12.32 -3.19 -9.64
C ILE A 106 11.57 -4.43 -9.12
N ASN A 107 11.87 -5.62 -9.65
CA ASN A 107 11.23 -6.85 -9.18
C ASN A 107 11.60 -7.17 -7.71
N GLU A 108 12.85 -6.94 -7.33
CA GLU A 108 13.30 -7.07 -5.94
C GLU A 108 12.62 -6.05 -5.03
N ALA A 109 12.53 -4.79 -5.46
CA ALA A 109 11.84 -3.73 -4.73
C ALA A 109 10.34 -4.04 -4.55
N ARG A 110 9.69 -4.55 -5.60
CA ARG A 110 8.28 -4.99 -5.56
C ARG A 110 8.10 -6.12 -4.56
N LYS A 111 8.93 -7.16 -4.61
CA LYS A 111 8.84 -8.29 -3.67
C LYS A 111 9.07 -7.84 -2.23
N TYR A 112 10.05 -6.97 -1.99
CA TYR A 112 10.29 -6.39 -0.67
C TYR A 112 9.09 -5.59 -0.17
N ALA A 113 8.44 -4.80 -1.04
CA ALA A 113 7.24 -4.06 -0.70
C ALA A 113 6.05 -4.97 -0.38
N GLU A 114 5.88 -6.07 -1.13
CA GLU A 114 4.86 -7.09 -0.87
C GLU A 114 5.09 -7.80 0.48
N ASP A 115 6.31 -8.22 0.77
CA ASP A 115 6.69 -8.90 2.01
C ASP A 115 6.47 -7.98 3.23
N LEU A 116 6.89 -6.71 3.14
CA LEU A 116 6.63 -5.72 4.19
C LEU A 116 5.15 -5.58 4.50
N VAL A 117 4.32 -5.44 3.46
CA VAL A 117 2.88 -5.25 3.62
C VAL A 117 2.22 -6.53 4.15
N ALA A 118 2.66 -7.70 3.68
CA ALA A 118 2.15 -9.00 4.13
C ALA A 118 2.48 -9.27 5.61
N GLU A 119 3.73 -9.02 6.02
CA GLU A 119 4.16 -9.15 7.41
C GLU A 119 3.39 -8.17 8.31
N PHE A 120 3.16 -6.95 7.83
CA PHE A 120 2.38 -5.94 8.54
C PHE A 120 0.94 -6.40 8.79
N PHE A 121 0.22 -6.87 7.76
CA PHE A 121 -1.15 -7.36 7.91
C PHE A 121 -1.25 -8.62 8.77
N LYS A 122 -0.25 -9.50 8.70
CA LYS A 122 -0.17 -10.68 9.57
C LYS A 122 -0.05 -10.26 11.04
N ASN A 123 0.85 -9.33 11.34
CA ASN A 123 1.04 -8.83 12.69
C ASN A 123 -0.20 -8.10 13.21
N LEU A 124 -0.88 -7.30 12.39
CA LEU A 124 -2.17 -6.69 12.73
C LEU A 124 -3.25 -7.72 13.09
N LYS A 125 -3.35 -8.80 12.32
CA LYS A 125 -4.35 -9.84 12.55
C LYS A 125 -4.10 -10.57 13.88
N GLU A 126 -2.83 -10.81 14.21
CA GLU A 126 -2.48 -11.44 15.48
C GLU A 126 -2.71 -10.50 16.67
N THR A 127 -2.30 -9.23 16.58
CA THR A 127 -2.51 -8.26 17.66
C THR A 127 -4.00 -7.98 17.91
N SER A 128 -4.80 -7.83 16.85
CA SER A 128 -6.26 -7.66 16.97
C SER A 128 -6.94 -8.88 17.60
N LYS A 129 -6.52 -10.10 17.23
CA LYS A 129 -7.04 -11.34 17.82
C LYS A 129 -6.67 -11.46 19.30
N VAL A 130 -5.44 -11.10 19.69
CA VAL A 130 -4.99 -11.11 21.09
C VAL A 130 -5.75 -10.06 21.90
N ALA A 131 -5.92 -8.84 21.37
CA ALA A 131 -6.68 -7.78 22.03
C ALA A 131 -8.16 -8.16 22.21
N ALA A 132 -8.80 -8.72 21.17
CA ALA A 132 -10.18 -9.20 21.25
C ALA A 132 -10.35 -10.33 22.26
N LYS A 133 -9.38 -11.27 22.31
CA LYS A 133 -9.38 -12.34 23.31
C LYS A 133 -9.22 -11.78 24.73
N GLY A 134 -8.33 -10.82 24.95
CA GLY A 134 -8.15 -10.17 26.25
C GLY A 134 -9.43 -9.49 26.75
N ALA A 135 -10.08 -8.71 25.89
CA ALA A 135 -11.35 -8.05 26.23
C ALA A 135 -12.48 -9.05 26.51
N TRP A 136 -12.54 -10.15 25.77
CA TRP A 136 -13.51 -11.23 25.99
C TRP A 136 -13.31 -11.95 27.34
N GLU A 137 -12.05 -12.19 27.73
CA GLU A 137 -11.69 -12.84 28.99
C GLU A 137 -12.04 -11.99 30.23
N GLU A 138 -12.00 -10.66 30.10
CA GLU A 138 -12.42 -9.73 31.15
C GLU A 138 -13.97 -9.59 31.21
N ALA A 139 -14.63 -9.52 30.06
CA ALA A 139 -16.07 -9.29 29.99
C ALA A 139 -16.93 -10.53 30.30
N LYS A 140 -16.42 -11.75 30.05
CA LYS A 140 -17.21 -12.99 30.19
C LYS A 140 -17.81 -13.20 31.58
N GLY A 141 -17.11 -12.78 32.64
CA GLY A 141 -17.59 -12.91 34.02
C GLY A 141 -18.84 -12.06 34.28
N TYR A 142 -18.82 -10.82 33.80
CA TYR A 142 -19.94 -9.88 33.92
C TYR A 142 -21.13 -10.30 33.06
N ILE A 143 -20.89 -10.83 31.85
CA ILE A 143 -21.94 -11.34 30.96
C ILE A 143 -22.65 -12.53 31.62
N VAL A 144 -21.90 -13.50 32.15
CA VAL A 144 -22.47 -14.66 32.85
C VAL A 144 -23.23 -14.23 34.11
N ALA A 145 -22.66 -13.32 34.91
CA ALA A 145 -23.32 -12.77 36.09
C ALA A 145 -24.63 -12.03 35.73
N GLY A 146 -24.64 -11.28 34.64
CA GLY A 146 -25.83 -10.59 34.13
C GLY A 146 -26.94 -11.54 33.68
N ILE A 147 -26.59 -12.64 33.00
CA ILE A 147 -27.54 -13.69 32.61
C ILE A 147 -28.11 -14.40 33.84
N ILE A 148 -27.28 -14.71 34.83
CA ILE A 148 -27.75 -15.33 36.09
C ILE A 148 -28.68 -14.39 36.85
N MET A 149 -28.31 -13.11 36.96
CA MET A 149 -29.14 -12.07 37.60
C MET A 149 -30.48 -11.88 36.89
N SER A 150 -30.51 -11.92 35.56
CA SER A 150 -31.77 -11.79 34.81
C SER A 150 -32.70 -12.98 35.05
N ILE A 151 -32.16 -14.20 35.10
CA ILE A 151 -32.93 -15.42 35.41
C ILE A 151 -33.52 -15.35 36.82
N ILE A 152 -32.71 -14.95 37.82
CA ILE A 152 -33.18 -14.78 39.20
C ILE A 152 -34.29 -13.72 39.27
N ALA A 153 -34.10 -12.57 38.60
CA ALA A 153 -35.11 -11.52 38.57
C ALA A 153 -36.43 -12.00 37.94
N THR A 154 -36.36 -12.78 36.86
CA THR A 154 -37.57 -13.35 36.23
C THR A 154 -38.28 -14.35 37.13
N MET A 155 -37.55 -15.18 37.89
CA MET A 155 -38.15 -16.13 38.84
C MET A 155 -38.83 -15.41 40.01
N VAL A 156 -38.23 -14.35 40.54
CA VAL A 156 -38.82 -13.56 41.64
C VAL A 156 -40.09 -12.84 41.19
N LEU A 157 -40.13 -12.33 39.95
CA LEU A 157 -41.33 -11.69 39.38
C LEU A 157 -42.50 -12.68 39.18
N THR A 158 -42.22 -13.95 38.86
CA THR A 158 -43.27 -14.96 38.66
C THR A 158 -43.82 -15.56 39.96
N CYS A 159 -43.12 -15.44 41.08
CA CYS A 159 -43.54 -15.99 42.38
C CYS A 159 -44.33 -15.00 43.26
N SER A 160 -44.56 -13.77 42.80
CA SER A 160 -45.25 -12.71 43.55
C SER A 160 -46.64 -12.35 42.99
N GLY A 161 -47.20 -13.20 42.12
CA GLY A 161 -48.56 -13.10 41.56
C GLY A 161 -49.45 -14.28 41.91
#